data_AF-A0A3P6FVU0-F1
#
_entry.id   AF-A0A3P6FVU0-F1
#
_cell.length_a   1.000
_cell.length_b   1.000
_cell.length_c   1.000
_cell.angle_alpha   90.00
_cell.angle_beta   90.00
_cell.angle_gamma   90.00
#
_symmetry.space_group_name_H-M   'P 1'
#
loop_
_entity.id
_entity.type
_entity.pdbx_description
1 polymer ?
#
loop_
_entity_poly.entity_id
_entity_poly.type
_entity_poly.pdbx_seq_one_letter_code
_entity_poly.pdbx_strand_id
1 'polypeptide(L)' 'IEVEGEDEFREEYACPFCSDYFDIVSLCCHIDEDHPMDTLNGVNI' A
#
# COMPACT_ATOMS: atom_id res chain seq x y z
N ILE A 1 -22.54 -25.51 -3.48
CA ILE A 1 -21.21 -24.95 -3.15
C ILE A 1 -21.52 -23.69 -2.37
N GLU A 2 -21.52 -23.84 -1.05
CA GLU A 2 -21.40 -22.68 -0.18
C GLU A 2 -20.02 -22.13 -0.50
N VAL A 3 -19.95 -20.92 -1.05
CA VAL A 3 -18.69 -20.21 -1.27
C VAL A 3 -18.18 -19.76 0.09
N GLU A 4 -17.85 -20.72 0.95
CA GLU A 4 -16.98 -20.52 2.10
C GLU A 4 -15.56 -20.44 1.53
N GLY A 5 -15.09 -19.23 1.26
CA GLY A 5 -13.79 -19.04 0.62
C GLY A 5 -13.60 -17.75 -0.16
N GLU A 6 -14.42 -16.71 0.06
CA GLU A 6 -13.85 -15.35 0.05
C GLU A 6 -12.98 -15.22 1.31
N ASP A 7 -11.94 -16.06 1.38
CA ASP A 7 -10.87 -15.93 2.34
C ASP A 7 -10.42 -14.49 2.30
N GLU A 8 -10.18 -13.96 3.49
CA GLU A 8 -9.76 -12.62 3.83
C GLU A 8 -8.37 -12.31 3.23
N PHE A 9 -8.21 -12.47 1.92
CA PHE A 9 -7.08 -12.05 1.11
C PHE A 9 -7.11 -10.52 1.07
N ARG A 10 -6.85 -9.89 2.21
CA ARG A 10 -6.27 -8.56 2.24
C ARG A 10 -4.89 -8.74 1.65
N GLU A 11 -4.77 -8.48 0.36
CA GLU A 11 -3.47 -8.41 -0.29
C GLU A 11 -2.59 -7.44 0.51
N GLU A 12 -1.54 -7.97 1.11
CA GLU A 12 -0.55 -7.19 1.84
C GLU A 12 0.55 -6.77 0.88
N TYR A 13 0.80 -5.46 0.83
CA TYR A 13 1.77 -4.83 -0.05
C TYR A 13 3.00 -4.41 0.78
N ALA A 14 4.19 -4.71 0.28
CA ALA A 14 5.42 -4.26 0.91
C ALA A 14 5.64 -2.76 0.65
N CYS A 15 5.90 -1.99 1.70
CA CYS A 15 6.33 -0.61 1.61
C CYS A 15 7.69 -0.56 0.91
N PRO A 16 7.84 0.25 -0.16
CA PRO A 16 9.07 0.29 -0.95
C PRO A 16 10.26 0.96 -0.21
N PHE A 17 10.01 1.58 0.96
CA PHE A 17 11.01 2.34 1.70
C PHE A 17 11.50 1.63 2.96
N CYS A 18 10.60 0.97 3.71
CA CYS A 18 10.93 0.27 4.96
C CYS A 18 10.76 -1.25 4.91
N SER A 19 10.23 -1.81 3.81
CA SER A 19 9.99 -3.25 3.62
C SER A 19 8.96 -3.89 4.57
N ASP A 20 8.23 -3.07 5.33
CA ASP A 20 7.08 -3.52 6.12
C ASP A 20 5.87 -3.78 5.23
N TYR A 21 4.98 -4.69 5.65
CA TYR A 21 3.82 -5.10 4.88
C TYR A 21 2.55 -4.45 5.43
N PHE A 22 1.71 -3.92 4.54
CA PHE A 22 0.50 -3.19 4.89
C PHE A 22 -0.63 -3.53 3.90
N ASP A 23 -1.89 -3.40 4.33
CA ASP A 23 -2.99 -3.32 3.36
C ASP A 23 -2.89 -2.02 2.54
N ILE A 24 -3.61 -1.94 1.42
CA ILE A 24 -3.51 -0.79 0.51
C ILE A 24 -3.83 0.56 1.17
N VAL A 25 -4.77 0.60 2.11
CA VAL A 25 -5.17 1.85 2.79
C VAL A 25 -4.10 2.25 3.80
N SER A 26 -3.65 1.28 4.60
CA SER A 26 -2.61 1.44 5.60
C SER A 26 -1.27 1.81 4.96
N LEU A 27 -0.94 1.24 3.80
CA LEU A 27 0.26 1.57 3.04
C LEU A 27 0.25 3.03 2.58
N CYS A 28 -0.89 3.54 2.09
CA CYS A 28 -1.01 4.93 1.66
C CYS A 28 -0.79 5.89 2.84
N CYS A 29 -1.46 5.64 3.98
CA CYS A 29 -1.28 6.45 5.18
C CYS A 29 0.17 6.39 5.71
N HIS A 30 0.78 5.20 5.74
CA HIS A 30 2.18 5.01 6.13
C HIS A 30 3.13 5.83 5.25
N ILE A 31 2.96 5.77 3.92
CA ILE A 31 3.79 6.55 3.00
C ILE A 31 3.59 8.06 3.23
N ASP A 32 2.35 8.53 3.39
CA ASP A 32 2.09 9.96 3.60
C ASP A 32 2.69 10.49 4.92
N GLU A 33 2.71 9.68 5.97
CA GLU A 33 3.19 10.07 7.31
C GLU A 33 4.70 9.85 7.52
N ASP A 34 5.21 8.65 7.22
CA ASP A 34 6.58 8.23 7.50
C ASP A 34 7.53 8.42 6.30
N HIS A 35 6.99 8.45 5.08
CA HIS A 35 7.75 8.63 3.84
C HIS A 35 7.17 9.71 2.95
N PRO A 36 6.91 10.93 3.46
CA PRO A 36 6.30 12.00 2.69
C PRO A 36 7.18 12.24 1.47
N MET A 37 6.78 11.66 0.34
CA MET A 37 7.41 11.95 -0.92
C MET A 37 6.97 13.36 -1.21
N ASP A 38 7.93 14.29 -1.28
CA ASP A 38 7.74 15.47 -2.10
C ASP A 38 7.38 14.91 -3.47
N THR A 39 6.08 14.86 -3.78
CA THR A 39 5.60 14.34 -5.05
C THR A 39 6.22 15.25 -6.08
N LEU A 40 7.38 14.85 -6.59
CA LEU A 40 8.00 15.40 -7.77
C LEU A 40 7.09 14.91 -8.89
N ASN A 41 5.92 15.54 -8.94
CA ASN A 41 4.84 15.29 -9.88
C ASN A 41 5.49 15.12 -11.23
N GLY A 42 5.41 13.90 -11.75
CA GLY A 42 5.97 13.58 -13.05
C GLY A 42 5.25 14.40 -14.11
N VAL A 43 5.86 15.50 -14.54
CA VAL A 43 5.83 16.02 -15.90
C VAL A 43 7.08 16.87 -16.09
N ASN A 44 8.11 16.33 -16.74
CA ASN A 44 9.09 17.16 -17.42
C ASN A 44 8.96 16.82 -18.91
N ILE A 45 8.04 17.51 -19.58
CA ILE A 45 7.94 17.58 -21.05
C ILE A 45 8.86 18.69 -21.51
#